data_AF-A0A673BIQ8-F1
#
_entry.id   AF-A0A673BIQ8-F1
#
_cell.length_a   1.000
_cell.length_b   1.000
_cell.length_c   1.000
_cell.angle_alpha   90.00
_cell.angle_beta   90.00
_cell.angle_gamma   90.00
#
_symmetry.space_group_name_H-M   'P 1'
#
loop_
_entity.id
_entity.type
_entity.pdbx_description
1 polymer ?
#
loop_
_entity_poly.entity_id
_entity_poly.type
_entity_poly.pdbx_seq_one_letter_code
_entity_poly.pdbx_strand_id
1 'polypeptide(L)'
;ENWNQFPPLEACPLRSAVQSDVLLRSRFRFSVPVLQWVQSFSASSLTKLNQRAPPYGWKGLPVDGKHVRSTLLLLNSPHLFTRTSPERCVRCAVVGNGGILRGSKKGKEIDDHDFVFRRGDEDLLLRVHHQHPEECPDPVPEGRSITYVFIPSNLRDYLMISAAIKGRPVASGRDKGDKPWMYFGHKPSQNFKILHPDFFSSPLLHNIRTKHLYMPSTGALMLMTALHTCDQVSAYGFITKDFKPLQFFANHDMKMELRVWASLHDRKVLTLYQGQT
;
A
#
# COMPACT_ATOMS: atom_id res chain seq x y z
N GLU A 1 0.91 14.34 -45.09
CA GLU A 1 0.33 13.90 -43.80
C GLU A 1 0.91 12.53 -43.47
N ASN A 2 1.66 12.41 -42.38
CA ASN A 2 2.41 11.19 -42.05
C ASN A 2 1.88 10.65 -40.72
N TRP A 3 0.84 9.80 -40.78
CA TRP A 3 0.14 9.21 -39.63
C TRP A 3 0.79 7.90 -39.15
N ASN A 4 2.12 7.85 -39.00
CA ASN A 4 2.83 6.63 -38.56
C ASN A 4 3.95 6.91 -37.55
N GLN A 5 3.72 7.83 -36.60
CA GLN A 5 4.48 7.84 -35.35
C GLN A 5 3.51 7.69 -34.20
N PHE A 6 3.20 6.44 -33.86
CA PHE A 6 2.74 6.15 -32.51
C PHE A 6 3.83 6.67 -31.55
N PRO A 7 3.47 7.43 -30.50
CA PRO A 7 4.45 7.82 -29.50
C PRO A 7 5.17 6.57 -28.99
N PRO A 8 6.48 6.63 -28.69
CA PRO A 8 7.19 5.48 -28.14
C PRO A 8 6.43 4.93 -26.94
N LEU A 9 6.22 3.61 -26.89
CA LEU A 9 5.68 2.93 -25.71
C LEU A 9 6.43 3.47 -24.47
N GLU A 10 5.69 4.05 -23.53
CA GLU A 10 6.27 4.61 -22.32
C GLU A 10 7.01 3.47 -21.59
N ALA A 11 8.33 3.55 -21.52
CA ALA A 11 9.12 2.48 -20.93
C ALA A 11 8.93 2.49 -19.41
N CYS A 12 8.13 1.56 -18.89
CA CYS A 12 7.88 1.36 -17.46
C CYS A 12 9.13 0.81 -16.75
N PRO A 13 9.92 1.61 -16.02
CA PRO A 13 11.30 1.23 -15.70
C PRO A 13 11.42 0.38 -14.43
N LEU A 14 10.40 0.31 -13.57
CA LEU A 14 10.55 -0.30 -12.24
C LEU A 14 10.97 -1.77 -12.32
N ARG A 15 10.19 -2.59 -13.03
CA ARG A 15 10.44 -4.03 -13.10
C ARG A 15 11.73 -4.35 -13.85
N SER A 16 12.01 -3.63 -14.94
CA SER A 16 13.24 -3.80 -15.71
C SER A 16 14.47 -3.36 -14.91
N ALA A 17 14.41 -2.25 -14.19
CA ALA A 17 15.47 -1.80 -13.27
C ALA A 17 15.74 -2.87 -12.19
N VAL A 18 14.70 -3.41 -11.56
CA VAL A 18 14.83 -4.50 -10.57
C VAL A 18 15.43 -5.77 -11.19
N GLN A 19 15.03 -6.14 -12.41
CA GLN A 19 15.55 -7.35 -13.09
C GLN A 19 17.00 -7.19 -13.53
N SER A 20 17.42 -5.98 -13.90
CA SER A 20 18.79 -5.68 -14.30
C SER A 20 19.79 -5.69 -13.14
N ASP A 21 19.29 -5.66 -11.89
CA ASP A 21 20.10 -5.60 -10.69
C ASP A 21 20.12 -6.93 -9.94
N VAL A 22 21.29 -7.55 -9.82
CA VAL A 22 21.45 -8.87 -9.20
C VAL A 22 20.93 -8.91 -7.75
N LEU A 23 21.21 -7.87 -6.97
CA LEU A 23 20.80 -7.81 -5.57
C LEU A 23 19.29 -7.62 -5.47
N LEU A 24 18.73 -6.65 -6.21
CA LEU A 24 17.31 -6.37 -6.15
C LEU A 24 16.47 -7.52 -6.70
N ARG A 25 16.91 -8.20 -7.77
CA ARG A 25 16.25 -9.39 -8.31
C ARG A 25 16.08 -10.50 -7.27
N SER A 26 17.02 -10.64 -6.33
CA SER A 26 16.91 -11.62 -5.23
C SER A 26 15.99 -11.16 -4.08
N ARG A 27 15.75 -9.86 -3.96
CA ARG A 27 15.01 -9.24 -2.83
C ARG A 27 13.57 -8.92 -3.17
N PHE A 28 13.27 -8.58 -4.42
CA PHE A 28 11.92 -8.37 -4.92
C PHE A 28 11.26 -9.70 -5.30
N ARG A 29 10.03 -9.90 -4.82
CA ARG A 29 9.22 -11.08 -5.14
C ARG A 29 7.87 -10.64 -5.66
N PHE A 30 7.80 -10.23 -6.92
CA PHE A 30 6.55 -9.72 -7.52
C PHE A 30 5.40 -10.76 -7.59
N SER A 31 5.70 -12.04 -7.40
CA SER A 31 4.68 -13.11 -7.35
C SER A 31 3.99 -13.24 -5.99
N VAL A 32 4.47 -12.56 -4.95
CA VAL A 32 3.80 -12.57 -3.64
C VAL A 32 2.44 -11.84 -3.75
N PRO A 33 1.34 -12.39 -3.24
CA PRO A 33 0.08 -11.66 -3.19
C PRO A 33 0.25 -10.44 -2.29
N VAL A 34 -0.13 -9.27 -2.81
CA VAL A 34 -0.10 -8.00 -2.05
C VAL A 34 -1.33 -7.89 -1.15
N LEU A 35 -2.49 -8.35 -1.64
CA LEU A 35 -3.78 -8.25 -0.96
C LEU A 35 -4.29 -9.63 -0.54
N GLN A 36 -5.14 -9.67 0.49
CA GLN A 36 -5.98 -10.83 0.77
C GLN A 36 -7.31 -10.71 0.05
N TRP A 37 -7.84 -11.85 -0.34
CA TRP A 37 -9.17 -12.01 -0.91
C TRP A 37 -9.67 -13.44 -0.63
N VAL A 38 -10.85 -13.81 -1.11
CA VAL A 38 -11.46 -15.11 -0.77
C VAL A 38 -10.55 -16.32 -1.07
N GLN A 39 -9.80 -16.34 -2.19
CA GLN A 39 -8.88 -17.45 -2.49
C GLN A 39 -7.58 -17.43 -1.66
N SER A 40 -7.32 -16.41 -0.84
CA SER A 40 -6.21 -16.46 0.13
C SER A 40 -6.42 -17.54 1.21
N PHE A 41 -7.65 -18.02 1.38
CA PHE A 41 -8.01 -19.15 2.24
C PHE A 41 -7.83 -20.51 1.56
N SER A 42 -6.59 -20.92 1.32
CA SER A 42 -6.27 -22.32 1.02
C SER A 42 -5.91 -23.09 2.30
N ALA A 43 -6.04 -24.43 2.27
CA ALA A 43 -5.67 -25.28 3.41
C ALA A 43 -4.19 -25.10 3.79
N SER A 44 -3.29 -24.98 2.80
CA SER A 44 -1.86 -24.74 3.03
C SER A 44 -1.58 -23.36 3.63
N SER A 45 -2.27 -22.32 3.16
CA SER A 45 -2.16 -20.97 3.73
C SER A 45 -2.65 -20.93 5.17
N LEU A 46 -3.75 -21.62 5.49
CA LEU A 46 -4.33 -21.64 6.84
C LEU A 46 -3.34 -22.19 7.88
N THR A 47 -2.72 -23.34 7.60
CA THR A 47 -1.71 -23.94 8.50
C THR A 47 -0.55 -22.99 8.73
N LYS A 48 -0.02 -22.37 7.67
CA LYS A 48 1.14 -21.47 7.74
C LYS A 48 0.82 -20.15 8.46
N LEU A 49 -0.34 -19.53 8.17
CA LEU A 49 -0.72 -18.25 8.74
C LEU A 49 -1.14 -18.39 10.21
N ASN A 50 -1.74 -19.51 10.62
CA ASN A 50 -2.10 -19.74 12.03
C ASN A 50 -0.89 -19.94 12.96
N GLN A 51 0.31 -20.14 12.42
CA GLN A 51 1.54 -20.26 13.21
C GLN A 51 2.20 -18.91 13.53
N ARG A 52 1.82 -17.82 12.85
CA ARG A 52 2.43 -16.49 12.99
C ARG A 52 1.44 -15.48 13.56
N ALA A 53 1.89 -14.68 14.52
CA ALA A 53 1.07 -13.60 15.06
C ALA A 53 0.83 -12.50 14.01
N PRO A 54 -0.30 -11.78 14.07
CA PRO A 54 -0.50 -10.57 13.29
C PRO A 54 0.67 -9.57 13.42
N PRO A 55 0.99 -8.79 12.36
CA PRO A 55 0.38 -8.79 11.02
C PRO A 55 0.92 -9.88 10.09
N TYR A 56 1.79 -10.77 10.58
CA TYR A 56 2.46 -11.82 9.79
C TYR A 56 1.63 -13.09 9.62
N GLY A 57 0.48 -13.19 10.28
CA GLY A 57 -0.43 -14.32 10.18
C GLY A 57 -1.70 -14.10 11.01
N TRP A 58 -2.35 -15.20 11.39
CA TRP A 58 -3.61 -15.23 12.11
C TRP A 58 -3.55 -15.97 13.45
N LYS A 59 -2.34 -16.26 13.97
CA LYS A 59 -2.19 -16.92 15.28
C LYS A 59 -2.95 -16.13 16.35
N GLY A 60 -3.87 -16.81 17.04
CA GLY A 60 -4.71 -16.23 18.08
C GLY A 60 -5.92 -15.43 17.57
N LEU A 61 -6.15 -15.36 16.25
CA LEU A 61 -7.38 -14.80 15.68
C LEU A 61 -8.44 -15.89 15.48
N PRO A 62 -9.74 -15.55 15.58
CA PRO A 62 -10.84 -16.46 15.28
C PRO A 62 -11.05 -16.66 13.77
N VAL A 63 -10.26 -17.58 13.19
CA VAL A 63 -10.17 -17.81 11.74
C VAL A 63 -11.31 -18.66 11.17
N ASP A 64 -11.75 -19.69 11.89
CA ASP A 64 -12.62 -20.79 11.39
C ASP A 64 -14.12 -20.43 11.21
N GLY A 65 -14.42 -19.18 10.83
CA GLY A 65 -15.73 -18.83 10.26
C GLY A 65 -16.42 -17.61 10.88
N LYS A 66 -15.98 -17.12 12.04
CA LYS A 66 -16.70 -16.02 12.70
C LYS A 66 -16.32 -14.64 12.18
N HIS A 67 -15.03 -14.40 11.91
CA HIS A 67 -14.55 -13.04 11.62
C HIS A 67 -13.58 -12.94 10.43
N VAL A 68 -12.45 -13.66 10.42
CA VAL A 68 -11.45 -13.52 9.33
C VAL A 68 -12.02 -14.07 8.02
N ARG A 69 -12.47 -15.33 8.01
CA ARG A 69 -13.07 -15.97 6.82
C ARG A 69 -14.31 -15.24 6.31
N SER A 70 -15.20 -14.83 7.20
CA SER A 70 -16.42 -14.10 6.83
C SER A 70 -16.12 -12.72 6.24
N THR A 71 -14.99 -12.10 6.61
CA THR A 71 -14.54 -10.85 5.99
C THR A 71 -13.91 -11.10 4.62
N LEU A 72 -13.03 -12.09 4.47
CA LEU A 72 -12.39 -12.36 3.18
C LEU A 72 -13.39 -12.85 2.12
N LEU A 73 -14.51 -13.47 2.51
CA LEU A 73 -15.62 -13.78 1.60
C LEU A 73 -16.26 -12.54 0.97
N LEU A 74 -16.13 -11.37 1.60
CA LEU A 74 -16.63 -10.09 1.07
C LEU A 74 -15.60 -9.41 0.13
N LEU A 75 -14.37 -9.93 0.07
CA LEU A 75 -13.26 -9.40 -0.72
C LEU A 75 -12.98 -10.34 -1.90
N ASN A 76 -13.40 -9.94 -3.10
CA ASN A 76 -13.40 -10.80 -4.29
C ASN A 76 -12.28 -10.50 -5.30
N SER A 77 -11.39 -9.54 -5.04
CA SER A 77 -10.38 -9.11 -5.99
C SER A 77 -8.97 -9.09 -5.38
N PRO A 78 -7.98 -9.73 -6.02
CA PRO A 78 -6.57 -9.70 -5.60
C PRO A 78 -5.86 -8.41 -6.02
N HIS A 79 -6.52 -7.55 -6.80
CA HIS A 79 -5.92 -6.36 -7.39
C HIS A 79 -6.34 -5.10 -6.64
N LEU A 80 -5.39 -4.15 -6.56
CA LEU A 80 -5.61 -2.85 -5.94
C LEU A 80 -6.45 -1.94 -6.84
N PHE A 81 -6.21 -2.00 -8.14
CA PHE A 81 -6.92 -1.26 -9.19
C PHE A 81 -6.97 -2.09 -10.47
N THR A 82 -7.90 -1.74 -11.36
CA THR A 82 -8.03 -2.36 -12.69
C THR A 82 -7.16 -1.60 -13.69
N ARG A 83 -6.36 -2.32 -14.48
CA ARG A 83 -5.60 -1.72 -15.59
C ARG A 83 -6.52 -1.51 -16.78
N THR A 84 -6.52 -0.31 -17.35
CA THR A 84 -7.31 0.03 -18.56
C THR A 84 -6.66 -0.52 -19.83
N SER A 85 -5.33 -0.57 -19.88
CA SER A 85 -4.55 -1.18 -20.96
C SER A 85 -3.30 -1.87 -20.39
N PRO A 86 -2.89 -3.04 -20.94
CA PRO A 86 -1.59 -3.64 -20.62
C PRO A 86 -0.39 -2.77 -21.00
N GLU A 87 -0.53 -1.95 -22.05
CA GLU A 87 0.56 -1.17 -22.64
C GLU A 87 0.81 0.17 -21.93
N ARG A 88 -0.17 0.69 -21.18
CA ARG A 88 -0.02 1.94 -20.41
C ARG A 88 0.67 1.66 -19.08
N CYS A 89 1.71 2.42 -18.77
CA CYS A 89 2.33 2.41 -17.45
C CYS A 89 1.37 2.94 -16.39
N VAL A 90 1.34 2.26 -15.25
CA VAL A 90 0.69 2.78 -14.05
C VAL A 90 1.69 3.58 -13.21
N ARG A 91 1.49 4.89 -13.13
CA ARG A 91 2.33 5.85 -12.41
C ARG A 91 1.73 6.14 -11.04
N CYS A 92 2.49 5.93 -9.99
CA CYS A 92 2.02 6.09 -8.62
C CYS A 92 2.86 7.08 -7.82
N ALA A 93 2.19 7.99 -7.11
CA ALA A 93 2.80 8.83 -6.10
C ALA A 93 2.51 8.26 -4.71
N VAL A 94 3.53 8.15 -3.86
CA VAL A 94 3.39 7.77 -2.45
C VAL A 94 3.78 8.95 -1.57
N VAL A 95 2.84 9.41 -0.77
CA VAL A 95 2.99 10.63 0.03
C VAL A 95 3.03 10.24 1.51
N GLY A 96 4.23 10.31 2.09
CA GLY A 96 4.47 10.27 3.52
C GLY A 96 4.22 11.63 4.18
N ASN A 97 4.27 11.66 5.51
CA ASN A 97 3.94 12.85 6.31
C ASN A 97 5.19 13.67 6.72
N GLY A 98 6.32 13.46 6.05
CA GLY A 98 7.57 14.15 6.38
C GLY A 98 7.49 15.65 6.13
N GLY A 99 8.09 16.44 7.04
CA GLY A 99 8.11 17.90 6.98
C GLY A 99 8.77 18.49 5.73
N ILE A 100 9.54 17.70 4.98
CA ILE A 100 10.18 18.08 3.70
C ILE A 100 9.18 18.54 2.63
N LEU A 101 7.90 18.20 2.77
CA LEU A 101 6.85 18.65 1.85
C LEU A 101 6.37 20.08 2.13
N ARG A 102 6.64 20.63 3.32
CA ARG A 102 6.22 22.00 3.68
C ARG A 102 6.91 23.00 2.76
N GLY A 103 6.13 23.79 2.02
CA GLY A 103 6.64 24.79 1.08
C GLY A 103 7.20 24.24 -0.24
N SER A 104 7.19 22.91 -0.43
CA SER A 104 7.80 22.25 -1.60
C SER A 104 7.11 22.53 -2.94
N LYS A 105 5.84 22.97 -2.91
CA LYS A 105 4.98 23.16 -4.08
C LYS A 105 4.81 21.90 -4.98
N LYS A 106 5.07 20.70 -4.43
CA LYS A 106 4.96 19.42 -5.16
C LYS A 106 3.53 18.92 -5.40
N GLY A 107 2.51 19.66 -4.97
CA GLY A 107 1.10 19.25 -5.10
C GLY A 107 0.71 18.87 -6.52
N LYS A 108 0.95 19.76 -7.49
CA LYS A 108 0.62 19.50 -8.90
C LYS A 108 1.32 18.24 -9.45
N GLU A 109 2.62 18.10 -9.20
CA GLU A 109 3.38 16.92 -9.65
C GLU A 109 2.86 15.62 -9.02
N ILE A 110 2.49 15.65 -7.73
CA ILE A 110 1.86 14.51 -7.05
C ILE A 110 0.53 14.16 -7.70
N ASP A 111 -0.28 15.17 -7.99
CA ASP A 111 -1.62 15.04 -8.56
C ASP A 111 -1.60 14.75 -10.08
N ASP A 112 -0.43 14.71 -10.73
CA ASP A 112 -0.26 14.28 -12.14
C ASP A 112 -0.02 12.75 -12.27
N HIS A 113 -0.03 12.00 -11.16
CA HIS A 113 0.12 10.54 -11.15
C HIS A 113 -1.25 9.84 -11.24
N ASP A 114 -1.33 8.69 -11.93
CA ASP A 114 -2.58 7.92 -12.06
C ASP A 114 -3.17 7.53 -10.69
N PHE A 115 -2.29 7.22 -9.73
CA PHE A 115 -2.67 6.83 -8.37
C PHE A 115 -1.86 7.53 -7.30
N VAL A 116 -2.54 8.10 -6.31
CA VAL A 116 -1.90 8.74 -5.15
C VAL A 116 -2.20 7.97 -3.87
N PHE A 117 -1.13 7.48 -3.24
CA PHE A 117 -1.11 6.71 -2.00
C PHE A 117 -0.85 7.67 -0.83
N ARG A 118 -1.81 7.78 0.10
CA ARG A 118 -1.68 8.61 1.32
C ARG A 118 -2.03 7.81 2.56
N ARG A 119 -1.47 8.19 3.71
CA ARG A 119 -1.88 7.67 5.02
C ARG A 119 -3.20 8.34 5.42
N GLY A 120 -4.19 7.57 5.85
CA GLY A 120 -5.42 8.07 6.47
C GLY A 120 -5.22 8.53 7.91
N ASP A 121 -6.33 8.98 8.51
CA ASP A 121 -6.36 9.66 9.81
C ASP A 121 -6.31 8.69 11.01
N GLU A 122 -6.76 7.44 10.81
CA GLU A 122 -6.68 6.35 11.78
C GLU A 122 -5.71 5.28 11.24
N ASP A 123 -4.87 4.74 12.11
CA ASP A 123 -3.76 3.86 11.77
C ASP A 123 -4.07 2.83 10.68
N LEU A 124 -3.22 2.83 9.64
CA LEU A 124 -3.11 1.80 8.60
C LEU A 124 -4.22 1.80 7.54
N LEU A 125 -4.75 2.98 7.21
CA LEU A 125 -5.55 3.20 6.02
C LEU A 125 -4.70 3.78 4.89
N LEU A 126 -4.35 2.98 3.90
CA LEU A 126 -3.81 3.53 2.65
C LEU A 126 -4.98 3.99 1.78
N ARG A 127 -5.04 5.29 1.48
CA ARG A 127 -5.98 5.89 0.53
C ARG A 127 -5.33 5.92 -0.84
N VAL A 128 -5.95 5.27 -1.82
CA VAL A 128 -5.56 5.31 -3.23
C VAL A 128 -6.60 6.12 -3.99
N HIS A 129 -6.18 7.26 -4.54
CA HIS A 129 -7.04 8.12 -5.37
C HIS A 129 -6.88 7.69 -6.83
N HIS A 130 -8.00 7.42 -7.50
CA HIS A 130 -8.02 7.15 -8.95
C HIS A 130 -8.29 8.45 -9.70
N GLN A 131 -7.42 8.81 -10.63
CA GLN A 131 -7.67 9.92 -11.55
C GLN A 131 -8.14 9.34 -12.89
N HIS A 132 -9.36 9.66 -13.31
CA HIS A 132 -9.84 9.30 -14.64
C HIS A 132 -9.30 10.32 -15.66
N PRO A 133 -8.59 9.91 -16.71
CA PRO A 133 -7.99 10.84 -17.68
C PRO A 133 -9.00 11.58 -18.58
N GLU A 134 -10.29 11.23 -18.56
CA GLU A 134 -11.30 11.84 -19.45
C GLU A 134 -12.17 12.93 -18.80
N GLU A 135 -12.03 13.18 -17.49
CA GLU A 135 -12.85 14.19 -16.80
C GLU A 135 -11.99 15.07 -15.90
N CYS A 136 -11.62 16.25 -16.39
CA CYS A 136 -11.19 17.36 -15.54
C CYS A 136 -11.70 18.66 -16.19
N PRO A 137 -12.63 19.35 -15.52
CA PRO A 137 -12.18 20.41 -14.63
C PRO A 137 -13.11 20.55 -13.42
N ASP A 138 -12.81 19.85 -12.32
CA ASP A 138 -13.26 20.28 -11.00
C ASP A 138 -12.33 19.69 -9.92
N PRO A 139 -12.08 20.41 -8.81
CA PRO A 139 -11.30 19.88 -7.71
C PRO A 139 -12.12 18.77 -7.04
N VAL A 140 -11.93 17.51 -7.44
CA VAL A 140 -12.72 16.35 -6.96
C VAL A 140 -12.82 16.38 -5.42
N PRO A 141 -13.98 16.75 -4.86
CA PRO A 141 -14.21 16.70 -3.43
C PRO A 141 -14.74 15.29 -3.12
N GLU A 142 -14.01 14.55 -2.29
CA GLU A 142 -14.48 13.39 -1.53
C GLU A 142 -15.20 12.25 -2.31
N GLY A 143 -14.42 11.20 -2.59
CA GLY A 143 -14.73 9.93 -1.94
C GLY A 143 -15.17 8.75 -2.83
N ARG A 144 -15.70 8.91 -4.03
CA ARG A 144 -16.09 7.72 -4.84
C ARG A 144 -14.89 6.94 -5.39
N SER A 145 -13.80 7.63 -5.68
CA SER A 145 -12.57 7.10 -6.27
C SER A 145 -11.51 6.68 -5.23
N ILE A 146 -11.84 6.63 -3.93
CA ILE A 146 -10.88 6.27 -2.89
C ILE A 146 -10.99 4.79 -2.55
N THR A 147 -9.89 4.05 -2.70
CA THR A 147 -9.74 2.71 -2.14
C THR A 147 -9.00 2.78 -0.80
N TYR A 148 -9.56 2.12 0.19
CA TYR A 148 -9.10 1.98 1.56
C TYR A 148 -8.41 0.61 1.75
N VAL A 149 -7.10 0.61 1.92
CA VAL A 149 -6.32 -0.62 2.15
C VAL A 149 -5.94 -0.71 3.62
N PHE A 150 -6.45 -1.74 4.29
CA PHE A 150 -6.19 -2.07 5.69
C PHE A 150 -4.94 -2.93 5.82
N ILE A 151 -4.33 -2.90 6.99
CA ILE A 151 -3.25 -3.82 7.37
C ILE A 151 -3.80 -4.76 8.44
N PRO A 152 -3.61 -6.08 8.31
CA PRO A 152 -4.20 -7.07 9.21
C PRO A 152 -3.46 -7.17 10.55
N SER A 153 -3.36 -6.08 11.30
CA SER A 153 -2.62 -6.00 12.56
C SER A 153 -3.34 -6.67 13.72
N ASN A 154 -4.67 -6.74 13.71
CA ASN A 154 -5.46 -7.43 14.72
C ASN A 154 -6.89 -7.73 14.23
N LEU A 155 -7.74 -8.29 15.11
CA LEU A 155 -9.12 -8.65 14.78
C LEU A 155 -10.01 -7.44 14.42
N ARG A 156 -9.73 -6.26 14.98
CA ARG A 156 -10.51 -5.02 14.72
C ARG A 156 -10.52 -4.69 13.23
N ASP A 157 -9.41 -4.90 12.53
CA ASP A 157 -9.29 -4.57 11.10
C ASP A 157 -10.29 -5.38 10.26
N TYR A 158 -10.42 -6.68 10.53
CA TYR A 158 -11.39 -7.53 9.85
C TYR A 158 -12.84 -7.15 10.20
N LEU A 159 -13.10 -6.87 11.48
CA LEU A 159 -14.43 -6.46 11.94
C LEU A 159 -14.88 -5.13 11.32
N MET A 160 -13.96 -4.16 11.25
CA MET A 160 -14.20 -2.84 10.68
C MET A 160 -14.51 -2.93 9.18
N ILE A 161 -13.72 -3.68 8.41
CA ILE A 161 -13.98 -3.91 6.97
C ILE A 161 -15.33 -4.61 6.77
N SER A 162 -15.62 -5.67 7.54
CA SER A 162 -16.89 -6.39 7.42
C SER A 162 -18.08 -5.49 7.71
N ALA A 163 -17.98 -4.62 8.71
CA ALA A 163 -19.01 -3.65 9.06
C ALA A 163 -19.17 -2.58 7.97
N ALA A 164 -18.06 -2.06 7.43
CA ALA A 164 -18.04 -1.05 6.39
C ALA A 164 -18.71 -1.53 5.10
N ILE A 165 -18.33 -2.73 4.61
CA ILE A 165 -18.92 -3.32 3.41
C ILE A 165 -20.42 -3.61 3.60
N LYS A 166 -20.82 -4.05 4.80
CA LYS A 166 -22.23 -4.36 5.11
C LYS A 166 -23.08 -3.13 5.43
N GLY A 167 -22.48 -1.94 5.50
CA GLY A 167 -23.21 -0.71 5.83
C GLY A 167 -23.86 -0.73 7.21
N ARG A 168 -23.24 -1.37 8.21
CA ARG A 168 -23.79 -1.50 9.57
C ARG A 168 -22.75 -1.16 10.65
N PRO A 169 -23.16 -0.81 11.88
CA PRO A 169 -22.21 -0.61 12.97
C PRO A 169 -21.38 -1.87 13.26
N VAL A 170 -20.18 -1.68 13.80
CA VAL A 170 -19.31 -2.78 14.22
C VAL A 170 -19.99 -3.59 15.33
N ALA A 171 -20.13 -4.90 15.12
CA ALA A 171 -20.99 -5.75 15.94
C ALA A 171 -20.36 -6.20 17.28
N SER A 172 -19.03 -6.22 17.37
CA SER A 172 -18.29 -6.81 18.49
C SER A 172 -16.85 -6.30 18.56
N GLY A 173 -16.14 -6.64 19.63
CA GLY A 173 -14.75 -6.23 19.84
C GLY A 173 -14.66 -4.82 20.44
N ARG A 174 -13.45 -4.25 20.39
CA ARG A 174 -13.15 -2.94 20.99
C ARG A 174 -13.98 -1.80 20.37
N ASP A 175 -14.25 -1.89 19.08
CA ASP A 175 -14.90 -0.83 18.28
C ASP A 175 -16.41 -1.03 18.18
N LYS A 176 -17.00 -1.88 19.05
CA LYS A 176 -18.43 -2.18 18.99
C LYS A 176 -19.25 -0.90 19.07
N GLY A 177 -20.14 -0.71 18.10
CA GLY A 177 -21.00 0.48 17.99
C GLY A 177 -20.45 1.56 17.05
N ASP A 178 -19.17 1.49 16.69
CA ASP A 178 -18.59 2.41 15.71
C ASP A 178 -19.30 2.29 14.38
N LYS A 179 -19.47 3.43 13.72
CA LYS A 179 -20.20 3.58 12.46
C LYS A 179 -19.20 3.79 11.32
N PRO A 180 -18.87 2.76 10.52
CA PRO A 180 -17.78 2.85 9.53
C PRO A 180 -17.94 3.99 8.52
N TRP A 181 -19.17 4.34 8.15
CA TRP A 181 -19.46 5.45 7.22
C TRP A 181 -19.06 6.82 7.77
N MET A 182 -18.86 6.98 9.09
CA MET A 182 -18.32 8.21 9.66
C MET A 182 -16.82 8.38 9.36
N TYR A 183 -16.11 7.27 9.09
CA TYR A 183 -14.67 7.27 8.77
C TYR A 183 -14.42 7.19 7.26
N PHE A 184 -15.23 6.41 6.53
CA PHE A 184 -14.98 6.03 5.15
C PHE A 184 -16.05 6.52 4.16
N GLY A 185 -17.16 7.07 4.66
CA GLY A 185 -18.39 7.23 3.89
C GLY A 185 -19.01 5.88 3.49
N HIS A 186 -20.14 5.92 2.80
CA HIS A 186 -20.70 4.73 2.17
C HIS A 186 -19.91 4.37 0.91
N LYS A 187 -19.35 3.16 0.87
CA LYS A 187 -18.56 2.64 -0.25
C LYS A 187 -18.91 1.17 -0.53
N PRO A 188 -18.83 0.73 -1.79
CA PRO A 188 -19.01 -0.67 -2.14
C PRO A 188 -17.77 -1.50 -1.78
N SER A 189 -17.87 -2.84 -1.85
CA SER A 189 -16.82 -3.75 -1.37
C SER A 189 -15.47 -3.58 -2.08
N GLN A 190 -15.46 -3.20 -3.36
CA GLN A 190 -14.23 -3.00 -4.12
C GLN A 190 -13.34 -1.87 -3.59
N ASN A 191 -13.90 -0.92 -2.83
CA ASN A 191 -13.17 0.18 -2.22
C ASN A 191 -12.48 -0.24 -0.91
N PHE A 192 -12.68 -1.47 -0.42
CA PHE A 192 -12.03 -1.97 0.77
C PHE A 192 -11.11 -3.12 0.41
N LYS A 193 -9.84 -3.01 0.81
CA LYS A 193 -8.81 -4.04 0.62
C LYS A 193 -8.09 -4.30 1.94
N ILE A 194 -7.40 -5.42 2.04
CA ILE A 194 -6.54 -5.72 3.18
C ILE A 194 -5.24 -6.33 2.69
N LEU A 195 -4.09 -5.89 3.21
CA LEU A 195 -2.78 -6.43 2.83
C LEU A 195 -2.65 -7.90 3.23
N HIS A 196 -1.92 -8.66 2.42
CA HIS A 196 -1.66 -10.08 2.67
C HIS A 196 -0.56 -10.27 3.74
N PRO A 197 -0.75 -11.12 4.78
CA PRO A 197 0.26 -11.33 5.82
C PRO A 197 1.64 -11.79 5.30
N ASP A 198 1.68 -12.58 4.22
CA ASP A 198 2.94 -12.95 3.58
C ASP A 198 3.69 -11.77 2.95
N PHE A 199 3.01 -10.69 2.57
CA PHE A 199 3.62 -9.51 1.99
C PHE A 199 4.55 -8.78 2.98
N PHE A 200 4.25 -8.87 4.29
CA PHE A 200 5.04 -8.29 5.37
C PHE A 200 6.40 -8.98 5.54
N SER A 201 6.55 -10.20 5.03
CA SER A 201 7.80 -10.97 5.14
C SER A 201 8.77 -10.68 3.98
N SER A 202 8.65 -9.52 3.33
CA SER A 202 9.48 -9.15 2.18
C SER A 202 10.97 -9.10 2.55
N PRO A 203 11.86 -9.76 1.77
CA PRO A 203 13.31 -9.69 1.99
C PRO A 203 13.90 -8.28 1.81
N LEU A 204 13.18 -7.37 1.17
CA LEU A 204 13.65 -6.00 0.92
C LEU A 204 13.72 -5.16 2.20
N LEU A 205 12.79 -5.39 3.13
CA LEU A 205 12.74 -4.72 4.44
C LEU A 205 13.18 -5.69 5.56
N HIS A 206 14.16 -6.55 5.25
CA HIS A 206 14.63 -7.57 6.17
C HIS A 206 15.98 -7.22 6.78
N ASN A 207 16.01 -7.05 8.11
CA ASN A 207 17.23 -7.01 8.90
C ASN A 207 17.32 -8.27 9.77
N ILE A 208 18.36 -9.08 9.55
CA ILE A 208 18.57 -10.36 10.23
C ILE A 208 18.65 -10.18 11.76
N ARG A 209 19.16 -9.04 12.23
CA ARG A 209 19.32 -8.76 13.67
C ARG A 209 18.01 -8.37 14.38
N THR A 210 17.03 -7.85 13.65
CA THR A 210 15.75 -7.37 14.21
C THR A 210 14.55 -8.16 13.69
N LYS A 211 14.79 -9.31 13.04
CA LYS A 211 13.78 -10.17 12.40
C LYS A 211 12.56 -10.51 13.28
N HIS A 212 12.75 -10.57 14.59
CA HIS A 212 11.70 -10.92 15.55
C HIS A 212 10.96 -9.71 16.15
N LEU A 213 11.46 -8.49 15.95
CA LEU A 213 10.93 -7.26 16.57
C LEU A 213 10.49 -6.20 15.55
N TYR A 214 11.05 -6.21 14.34
CA TYR A 214 10.78 -5.19 13.34
C TYR A 214 9.41 -5.38 12.70
N MET A 215 8.65 -4.30 12.63
CA MET A 215 7.50 -4.15 11.75
C MET A 215 7.79 -2.97 10.81
N PRO A 216 7.57 -3.07 9.50
CA PRO A 216 7.70 -1.92 8.63
C PRO A 216 6.78 -0.77 9.05
N SER A 217 7.25 0.47 8.90
CA SER A 217 6.38 1.64 9.11
C SER A 217 5.19 1.61 8.13
N THR A 218 4.08 2.25 8.47
CA THR A 218 2.94 2.36 7.53
C THR A 218 3.36 2.99 6.20
N GLY A 219 4.26 3.98 6.24
CA GLY A 219 4.84 4.57 5.02
C GLY A 219 5.64 3.56 4.20
N ALA A 220 6.45 2.71 4.85
CA ALA A 220 7.17 1.64 4.18
C ALA A 220 6.22 0.62 3.53
N LEU A 221 5.15 0.23 4.22
CA LEU A 221 4.15 -0.68 3.66
C LEU A 221 3.43 -0.06 2.44
N MET A 222 3.10 1.23 2.50
CA MET A 222 2.52 1.95 1.37
C MET A 222 3.48 1.96 0.17
N LEU A 223 4.75 2.29 0.39
CA LEU A 223 5.75 2.34 -0.66
C LEU A 223 6.02 0.96 -1.26
N MET A 224 6.12 -0.07 -0.42
CA MET A 224 6.22 -1.46 -0.86
C MET A 224 5.02 -1.88 -1.70
N THR A 225 3.80 -1.52 -1.28
CA THR A 225 2.55 -1.83 -1.99
C THR A 225 2.58 -1.20 -3.39
N ALA A 226 2.94 0.09 -3.50
CA ALA A 226 3.08 0.76 -4.79
C ALA A 226 4.15 0.10 -5.65
N LEU A 227 5.32 -0.24 -5.08
CA LEU A 227 6.40 -0.90 -5.82
C LEU A 227 6.02 -2.28 -6.38
N HIS A 228 5.03 -2.96 -5.82
CA HIS A 228 4.58 -4.27 -6.30
C HIS A 228 3.36 -4.21 -7.23
N THR A 229 2.65 -3.08 -7.26
CA THR A 229 1.40 -2.90 -8.01
C THR A 229 1.53 -1.93 -9.19
N CYS A 230 2.43 -0.96 -9.10
CA CYS A 230 2.65 0.08 -10.11
C CYS A 230 3.87 -0.21 -11.00
N ASP A 231 3.98 0.55 -12.07
CA ASP A 231 5.04 0.44 -13.09
C ASP A 231 6.10 1.53 -12.95
N GLN A 232 5.73 2.66 -12.33
CA GLN A 232 6.60 3.74 -11.90
C GLN A 232 6.13 4.26 -10.55
N VAL A 233 7.07 4.55 -9.65
CA VAL A 233 6.78 5.03 -8.30
C VAL A 233 7.60 6.27 -7.97
N SER A 234 6.92 7.32 -7.52
CA SER A 234 7.52 8.53 -6.96
C SER A 234 7.17 8.63 -5.47
N ALA A 235 8.16 8.86 -4.62
CA ALA A 235 8.03 8.92 -3.17
C ALA A 235 8.27 10.34 -2.66
N TYR A 236 7.31 10.87 -1.91
CA TYR A 236 7.28 12.24 -1.39
C TYR A 236 7.10 12.21 0.13
N GLY A 237 7.81 13.07 0.87
CA GLY A 237 7.61 13.15 2.33
C GLY A 237 8.17 11.95 3.11
N PHE A 238 9.09 11.19 2.52
CA PHE A 238 9.81 10.11 3.20
C PHE A 238 11.10 10.62 3.85
N ILE A 239 11.69 9.82 4.74
CA ILE A 239 12.93 10.17 5.44
C ILE A 239 14.12 10.24 4.46
N THR A 240 14.93 11.29 4.54
CA THR A 240 16.12 11.55 3.70
C THR A 240 17.34 11.90 4.56
N LYS A 241 18.53 12.03 3.94
CA LYS A 241 19.81 12.21 4.66
C LYS A 241 19.84 13.43 5.59
N ASP A 242 19.12 14.51 5.24
CA ASP A 242 19.14 15.78 5.98
C ASP A 242 18.08 15.88 7.09
N PHE A 243 17.49 14.75 7.48
CA PHE A 243 16.34 14.73 8.40
C PHE A 243 16.74 14.89 9.87
N LYS A 244 16.10 15.83 10.58
CA LYS A 244 16.10 15.93 12.04
C LYS A 244 15.02 15.00 12.62
N PRO A 245 15.34 14.12 13.58
CA PRO A 245 14.41 13.08 14.04
C PRO A 245 13.17 13.69 14.70
N LEU A 246 11.98 13.35 14.18
CA LEU A 246 10.73 13.40 14.94
C LEU A 246 10.63 12.09 15.74
N GLN A 247 10.11 12.19 16.97
CA GLN A 247 9.94 11.11 17.94
C GLN A 247 9.49 9.81 17.25
N PHE A 248 10.41 8.84 17.14
CA PHE A 248 10.10 7.56 16.50
C PHE A 248 9.52 6.60 17.54
N PHE A 249 8.47 5.86 17.15
CA PHE A 249 8.05 4.70 17.93
C PHE A 249 9.16 3.64 17.92
N ALA A 250 9.43 3.03 19.08
CA ALA A 250 10.61 2.20 19.34
C ALA A 250 10.72 0.90 18.51
N ASN A 251 9.74 0.60 17.66
CA ASN A 251 9.55 -0.65 16.93
C ASN A 251 9.93 -0.59 15.43
N HIS A 252 10.36 0.57 14.91
CA HIS A 252 10.72 0.75 13.49
C HIS A 252 12.21 1.08 13.29
N ASP A 253 12.90 0.36 12.38
CA ASP A 253 14.26 0.69 11.94
C ASP A 253 14.24 1.70 10.79
N MET A 254 13.92 2.96 11.12
CA MET A 254 13.82 4.05 10.14
C MET A 254 15.14 4.33 9.40
N LYS A 255 16.28 3.99 10.00
CA LYS A 255 17.60 4.10 9.36
C LYS A 255 17.77 3.05 8.26
N MET A 256 17.29 1.82 8.49
CA MET A 256 17.22 0.81 7.44
C MET A 256 16.30 1.26 6.31
N GLU A 257 15.08 1.72 6.63
CA GLU A 257 14.13 2.20 5.63
C GLU A 257 14.74 3.32 4.76
N LEU A 258 15.37 4.32 5.38
CA LEU A 258 16.11 5.37 4.67
C LEU A 258 17.13 4.82 3.67
N ARG A 259 17.96 3.86 4.11
CA ARG A 259 19.00 3.26 3.26
C ARG A 259 18.40 2.49 2.08
N VAL A 260 17.28 1.80 2.31
CA VAL A 260 16.57 1.10 1.24
C VAL A 260 16.02 2.10 0.23
N TRP A 261 15.35 3.18 0.66
CA TRP A 261 14.79 4.18 -0.24
C TRP A 261 15.85 4.90 -1.07
N ALA A 262 16.97 5.27 -0.45
CA ALA A 262 18.10 5.86 -1.18
C ALA A 262 18.67 4.88 -2.22
N SER A 263 18.89 3.61 -1.85
CA SER A 263 19.41 2.59 -2.77
C SER A 263 18.47 2.33 -3.96
N LEU A 264 17.15 2.30 -3.73
CA LEU A 264 16.18 2.15 -4.81
C LEU A 264 16.14 3.37 -5.74
N HIS A 265 16.34 4.56 -5.18
CA HIS A 265 16.43 5.79 -5.96
C HIS A 265 17.66 5.82 -6.85
N ASP A 266 18.85 5.54 -6.30
CA ASP A 266 20.11 5.51 -7.04
C ASP A 266 20.09 4.48 -8.18
N ARG A 267 19.35 3.39 -7.99
CA ARG A 267 19.15 2.31 -8.98
C ARG A 267 17.96 2.55 -9.93
N LYS A 268 17.34 3.73 -9.89
CA LYS A 268 16.22 4.15 -10.76
C LYS A 268 14.98 3.24 -10.67
N VAL A 269 14.78 2.58 -9.53
CA VAL A 269 13.58 1.76 -9.26
C VAL A 269 12.41 2.64 -8.81
N LEU A 270 12.71 3.74 -8.10
CA LEU A 270 11.75 4.77 -7.72
C LEU A 270 12.39 6.16 -7.82
N THR A 271 11.56 7.20 -7.89
CA THR A 271 12.01 8.59 -7.75
C THR A 271 11.75 9.03 -6.31
N LEU A 272 12.79 9.41 -5.56
CA LEU A 272 12.65 9.90 -4.19
C LEU A 272 12.78 11.43 -4.19
N TYR A 273 11.77 12.14 -3.70
CA TYR A 273 11.88 13.58 -3.48
C TYR A 273 12.77 13.87 -2.27
N GLN A 274 13.90 14.54 -2.52
CA GLN A 274 14.93 14.81 -1.51
C GLN A 274 14.97 16.26 -1.02
N GLY A 275 13.99 17.09 -1.40
CA GLY A 275 13.97 18.52 -1.08
C GLY A 275 14.31 19.40 -2.28
N GLN A 276 14.37 20.72 -2.06
CA GLN A 276 15.00 21.65 -2.99
C GLN A 276 16.50 21.68 -2.65
N THR A 277 17.34 21.34 -3.62
CA THR A 277 18.77 21.69 -3.60
C THR A 277 18.95 23.19 -3.80
#